data_AF-A0A1M6V2E7-F1
#
_entry.id   AF-A0A1M6V2E7-F1
#
_cell.length_a   1.000
_cell.length_b   1.000
_cell.length_c   1.000
_cell.angle_alpha   90.00
_cell.angle_beta   90.00
_cell.angle_gamma   90.00
#
_symmetry.space_group_name_H-M   'P 1'
#
loop_
_entity.id
_entity.type
_entity.pdbx_description
1 polymer ?
#
loop_
_entity_poly.entity_id
_entity_poly.type
_entity_poly.pdbx_seq_one_letter_code
_entity_poly.pdbx_strand_id
1 'polypeptide(L)'
;MDYRALRERPRQFLALTSLHVAEFDDLLTAFAPAWERHHRWHTLAGKRRQFPAHRERPTAVLAGSDVKLFFLLTYLKSNALQEHQAASFGV
;
A
#
# COMPACT_ATOMS: atom_id res chain seq x y z
N MET A 1 10.23 -5.50 -3.50
CA MET A 1 9.19 -6.53 -3.35
C MET A 1 8.19 -6.28 -4.44
N ASP A 2 8.02 -7.23 -5.35
CA ASP A 2 7.05 -7.10 -6.44
C ASP A 2 5.71 -7.70 -6.00
N TYR A 3 4.72 -6.82 -5.79
CA TYR A 3 3.36 -7.21 -5.42
C TYR A 3 2.73 -8.17 -6.43
N ARG A 4 2.90 -7.92 -7.75
CA ARG A 4 2.23 -8.72 -8.78
C ARG A 4 2.73 -10.16 -8.77
N ALA A 5 4.05 -10.34 -8.70
CA ALA A 5 4.66 -11.66 -8.60
C ALA A 5 4.32 -12.38 -7.28
N LEU A 6 4.18 -11.65 -6.16
CA LEU A 6 3.84 -12.24 -4.87
C LEU A 6 2.36 -12.64 -4.76
N ARG A 7 1.46 -11.95 -5.44
CA ARG A 7 0.04 -12.28 -5.49
C ARG A 7 -0.23 -13.65 -6.14
N GLU A 8 0.63 -14.06 -7.07
CA GLU A 8 0.60 -15.39 -7.70
C GLU A 8 1.16 -16.51 -6.79
N ARG A 9 1.66 -16.17 -5.60
CA ARG A 9 2.26 -17.11 -4.64
C ARG A 9 1.49 -17.09 -3.31
N PRO A 10 0.32 -17.74 -3.21
CA PRO A 10 -0.60 -17.58 -2.08
C PRO A 10 0.03 -17.82 -0.71
N ARG A 11 0.91 -18.84 -0.59
CA ARG A 11 1.61 -19.14 0.68
C ARG A 11 2.56 -18.01 1.12
N GLN A 12 3.29 -17.42 0.18
CA GLN A 12 4.19 -16.28 0.47
C GLN A 12 3.38 -15.02 0.76
N PHE A 13 2.33 -14.78 -0.02
CA PHE A 13 1.43 -13.65 0.18
C PHE A 13 0.79 -13.66 1.58
N LEU A 14 0.28 -14.82 2.00
CA LEU A 14 -0.28 -15.03 3.33
C LEU A 14 0.76 -14.82 4.43
N ALA A 15 1.98 -15.33 4.25
CA ALA A 15 3.05 -15.14 5.23
C ALA A 15 3.42 -13.67 5.42
N LEU A 16 3.39 -12.88 4.34
CA LEU A 16 3.73 -11.46 4.36
C LEU A 16 2.61 -10.56 4.87
N THR A 17 1.33 -10.88 4.59
CA THR A 17 0.20 -9.99 4.88
C THR A 17 -0.74 -10.49 5.97
N SER A 18 -0.64 -11.77 6.36
CA SER A 18 -1.63 -12.52 7.14
C SER A 18 -3.00 -12.69 6.50
N LEU A 19 -3.15 -12.34 5.22
CA LEU A 19 -4.41 -12.49 4.46
C LEU A 19 -4.23 -13.44 3.27
N HIS A 20 -5.27 -14.20 2.96
CA HIS A 20 -5.41 -14.80 1.64
C HIS A 20 -5.67 -13.72 0.60
N VAL A 21 -5.40 -14.05 -0.67
CA VAL A 21 -5.59 -13.09 -1.78
C VAL A 21 -7.03 -12.57 -1.85
N ALA A 22 -8.03 -13.43 -1.64
CA ALA A 22 -9.44 -13.04 -1.63
C ALA A 22 -9.76 -12.04 -0.49
N GLU A 23 -9.28 -12.31 0.72
CA GLU A 23 -9.47 -11.43 1.88
C GLU A 23 -8.78 -10.07 1.68
N PHE A 24 -7.63 -10.06 1.01
CA PHE A 24 -6.94 -8.85 0.61
C PHE A 24 -7.74 -8.04 -0.42
N ASP A 25 -8.32 -8.70 -1.43
CA ASP A 25 -9.14 -8.05 -2.45
C ASP A 25 -10.42 -7.43 -1.83
N ASP A 26 -11.05 -8.15 -0.88
CA ASP A 26 -12.20 -7.66 -0.12
C ASP A 26 -11.84 -6.40 0.66
N LEU A 27 -10.71 -6.40 1.36
CA LEU A 27 -10.20 -5.23 2.09
C LEU A 27 -9.86 -4.08 1.13
N LEU A 28 -9.26 -4.38 -0.01
CA LEU A 28 -8.85 -3.39 -1.01
C LEU A 28 -10.06 -2.61 -1.54
N THR A 29 -11.22 -3.25 -1.67
CA THR A 29 -12.48 -2.63 -2.12
C THR A 29 -12.88 -1.44 -1.24
N ALA A 30 -12.66 -1.53 0.07
CA ALA A 30 -12.91 -0.43 1.00
C ALA A 30 -11.71 0.53 1.13
N PHE A 31 -10.49 -0.01 1.14
CA PHE A 31 -9.26 0.75 1.34
C PHE A 31 -9.00 1.74 0.21
N ALA A 32 -9.05 1.30 -1.04
CA ALA A 32 -8.70 2.12 -2.20
C ALA A 32 -9.50 3.44 -2.26
N PRO A 33 -10.86 3.45 -2.22
CA PRO A 33 -11.59 4.72 -2.26
C PRO A 33 -11.37 5.58 -1.01
N ALA A 34 -11.15 4.98 0.16
CA ALA A 34 -10.86 5.72 1.39
C ALA A 34 -9.50 6.43 1.30
N TRP A 35 -8.47 5.72 0.82
CA TRP A 35 -7.13 6.26 0.59
C TRP A 35 -7.17 7.45 -0.36
N GLU A 36 -7.79 7.27 -1.52
CA GLU A 36 -7.87 8.28 -2.58
C GLU A 36 -8.66 9.52 -2.11
N ARG A 37 -9.79 9.32 -1.42
CA ARG A 37 -10.61 10.40 -0.87
C ARG A 37 -9.85 11.22 0.17
N HIS A 38 -9.10 10.57 1.05
CA HIS A 38 -8.32 11.25 2.08
C HIS A 38 -7.16 12.05 1.46
N HIS A 39 -6.35 11.42 0.60
CA HIS A 39 -5.14 12.02 0.03
C HIS A 39 -5.40 13.06 -1.05
N ARG A 40 -6.63 13.11 -1.59
CA ARG A 40 -7.12 14.25 -2.37
C ARG A 40 -7.04 15.57 -1.63
N TRP A 41 -7.27 15.53 -0.32
CA TRP A 41 -7.33 16.71 0.53
C TRP A 41 -6.18 16.81 1.51
N HIS A 42 -5.35 15.76 1.65
CA HIS A 42 -4.26 15.72 2.62
C HIS A 42 -2.94 15.32 1.95
N THR A 43 -1.82 15.85 2.45
CA THR A 43 -0.49 15.38 2.09
C THR A 43 -0.17 14.07 2.83
N LEU A 44 0.88 13.37 2.42
CA LEU A 44 1.35 12.17 3.14
C LEU A 44 1.79 12.49 4.59
N ALA A 45 2.13 13.75 4.88
CA ALA A 45 2.39 14.25 6.23
C ALA A 45 1.11 14.66 6.99
N GLY A 46 -0.08 14.37 6.45
CA GLY A 46 -1.37 14.66 7.06
C GLY A 46 -1.84 16.12 6.94
N LYS A 47 -1.10 17.02 6.27
CA LYS A 47 -1.48 18.44 6.15
C LYS A 47 -2.59 18.63 5.13
N ARG A 48 -3.61 19.42 5.45
CA ARG A 48 -4.69 19.75 4.50
C ARG A 48 -4.17 20.57 3.32
N ARG A 49 -4.55 20.19 2.11
CA ARG A 49 -4.25 20.89 0.86
C ARG A 49 -5.24 22.06 0.67
N GLN A 50 -4.78 23.13 0.02
CA GLN A 50 -5.65 24.27 -0.34
C GLN A 50 -6.59 23.94 -1.51
N PHE A 51 -6.11 23.11 -2.44
CA PHE A 51 -6.87 22.64 -3.60
C PHE A 51 -6.84 21.11 -3.65
N PRO A 52 -7.91 20.47 -4.16
CA PRO A 52 -7.92 19.02 -4.35
C PRO A 52 -6.88 18.65 -5.40
N ALA A 53 -5.90 17.86 -5.00
CA ALA A 53 -4.86 17.38 -5.89
C ALA A 53 -4.57 15.92 -5.54
N HIS A 54 -5.39 15.02 -6.06
CA HIS A 54 -5.07 13.60 -6.07
C HIS A 54 -4.68 13.18 -7.47
N ARG A 55 -3.39 13.24 -7.77
CA ARG A 55 -2.84 12.52 -8.91
C ARG A 55 -1.58 11.84 -8.46
N GLU A 56 -1.63 10.52 -8.50
CA GLU A 56 -0.43 9.72 -8.34
C GLU A 56 0.60 10.14 -9.37
N ARG A 57 1.84 10.36 -8.93
CA ARG A 57 2.91 10.73 -9.85
C ARG A 57 3.29 9.52 -10.68
N PRO A 58 3.61 9.66 -11.97
CA PRO A 58 4.12 8.56 -12.79
C PRO A 58 5.38 7.90 -12.21
N THR A 59 6.15 8.66 -11.42
CA THR A 59 7.38 8.22 -10.76
C THR A 59 7.16 7.74 -9.32
N ALA A 60 5.92 7.51 -8.90
CA ALA A 60 5.64 7.00 -7.55
C ALA A 60 6.13 5.55 -7.43
N VAL A 61 7.03 5.30 -6.48
CA VAL A 61 7.57 3.96 -6.20
C VAL A 61 6.47 3.00 -5.73
N LEU A 62 5.53 3.50 -4.91
CA LEU A 62 4.35 2.76 -4.44
C LEU A 62 3.10 3.13 -5.27
N ALA A 63 3.17 2.89 -6.58
CA ALA A 63 2.08 3.18 -7.51
C ALA A 63 0.89 2.22 -7.32
N GLY A 64 -0.32 2.74 -7.21
CA GLY A 64 -1.55 1.96 -6.99
C GLY A 64 -1.91 1.75 -5.51
N SER A 65 -3.21 1.73 -5.20
CA SER A 65 -3.69 1.54 -3.82
C SER A 65 -3.50 0.10 -3.32
N ASP A 66 -3.46 -0.86 -4.23
CA ASP A 66 -3.09 -2.26 -3.99
C ASP A 66 -1.66 -2.38 -3.46
N VAL A 67 -0.68 -1.76 -4.12
CA VAL A 67 0.72 -1.79 -3.68
C VAL A 67 0.88 -1.07 -2.33
N LYS A 68 0.15 0.03 -2.11
CA LYS A 68 0.15 0.74 -0.82
C LYS A 68 -0.46 -0.09 0.31
N LEU A 69 -1.58 -0.77 0.06
CA LEU A 69 -2.18 -1.67 1.04
C LEU A 69 -1.22 -2.82 1.36
N PHE A 70 -0.62 -3.42 0.34
CA PHE A 70 0.37 -4.47 0.51
C PHE A 70 1.56 -3.99 1.36
N PHE A 71 2.12 -2.82 1.06
CA PHE A 71 3.17 -2.18 1.86
C PHE A 71 2.77 -2.04 3.34
N LEU A 72 1.56 -1.55 3.62
CA LEU A 72 1.09 -1.37 4.99
C LEU A 72 0.93 -2.71 5.72
N LEU A 73 0.35 -3.72 5.06
CA LEU A 73 0.12 -5.02 5.69
C LEU A 73 1.43 -5.77 5.97
N THR A 74 2.42 -5.70 5.07
CA THR A 74 3.73 -6.31 5.34
C THR A 74 4.43 -5.63 6.51
N TYR A 75 4.31 -4.30 6.61
CA TYR A 75 4.82 -3.55 7.75
C TYR A 75 4.12 -3.95 9.05
N LEU A 76 2.78 -3.98 9.07
CA LEU A 76 2.00 -4.34 10.25
C LEU A 76 2.26 -5.78 10.71
N LYS A 77 2.45 -6.71 9.77
CA LYS A 77 2.76 -8.11 10.08
C LYS A 77 4.16 -8.28 10.68
N SER A 78 5.17 -7.66 10.06
CA SER A 78 6.57 -7.86 10.44
C SER A 78 7.06 -6.91 11.53
N ASN A 79 6.37 -5.77 11.70
CA ASN A 79 6.81 -4.62 12.50
C ASN A 79 8.28 -4.26 12.23
N ALA A 80 8.68 -4.29 10.95
CA ALA A 80 10.06 -4.01 10.55
C ALA A 80 10.44 -2.55 10.82
N LEU A 81 11.75 -2.27 10.89
CA LEU A 81 12.24 -0.89 10.85
C LEU A 81 11.80 -0.22 9.54
N GLN A 82 11.52 1.10 9.60
CA GLN A 82 11.11 1.85 8.41
C GLN A 82 12.15 1.76 7.28
N GLU A 83 13.43 1.82 7.61
CA GLU A 83 14.54 1.64 6.66
C GLU A 83 14.52 0.24 6.00
N HIS A 84 14.26 -0.82 6.78
CA HIS A 84 14.18 -2.17 6.23
C HIS A 84 12.96 -2.33 5.31
N GLN A 85 11.83 -1.75 5.69
CA GLN A 85 10.62 -1.73 4.88
C GLN A 85 10.85 -0.94 3.59
N ALA A 86 11.49 0.23 3.65
CA ALA A 86 11.83 1.03 2.48
C ALA A 86 12.75 0.27 1.51
N ALA A 87 13.85 -0.29 2.03
CA ALA A 87 14.78 -1.11 1.26
C ALA A 87 14.10 -2.32 0.60
N SER A 88 13.17 -2.97 1.31
CA SER A 88 12.41 -4.09 0.77
C SER A 88 11.52 -3.71 -0.41
N PHE A 89 11.08 -2.45 -0.50
CA PHE A 89 10.20 -1.94 -1.56
C PHE A 89 10.92 -1.05 -2.59
N GLY A 90 12.20 -0.76 -2.40
CA GLY A 90 12.99 0.12 -3.28
C GLY A 90 12.58 1.59 -3.18
N VAL A 91 12.10 2.01 -1.99
CA VAL A 91 11.72 3.39 -1.65
C VAL A 91 12.94 4.17 -1.19
#